data_AF-A0A235CMN7-F1
#
_entry.id   AF-A0A235CMN7-F1
#
_cell.length_a   1.000
_cell.length_b   1.000
_cell.length_c   1.000
_cell.angle_alpha   90.00
_cell.angle_beta   90.00
_cell.angle_gamma   90.00
#
_symmetry.space_group_name_H-M   'P 1'
#
loop_
_entity.id
_entity.type
_entity.pdbx_description
1 polymer ?
#
loop_
_entity_poly.entity_id
_entity_poly.type
_entity_poly.pdbx_seq_one_letter_code
_entity_poly.pdbx_strand_id
1 'polypeptide(L)'
;MNLHEYQAKQLFAEYGLPVSEGYACDNPQEAVEAASKIGGDMWVVKCQVHAGGRGKAGGVKLAKNKEEIREFAENWLGKNLVTYQTDAKGQPVAKILVESCTDIDKELYLGAVVDRATRRVVFMASTEGGVEIEKVAEETPELIHKAAIDPLVGPQAYQGRELAFKLGLKGDQIKQFTKIFLGLGQMFLDYDFALLEINPLVITAAGNLHCLDGKINIDSNAMYRQPKLRDMHDPTQDDAREAHAAKWELNYVALDGNIGCMVNGAGLAMGTMDIVNLHGGSPANFLDVGGGATKERVTEAFKIILSDSNVKAVLVNIFGGIVRCDMIAEGIIGAVKEVGVKVPVVVRLEGNNAEAGTAKLDESGLNIIAATSLTDAAVQVVNAAKGK
;
A
#
# COMPACT_ATOMS: atom_id res chain seq x y z
N MET A 1 0.83 -6.17 1.72
CA MET A 1 1.18 -6.40 0.30
C MET A 1 -0.10 -6.34 -0.52
N ASN A 2 -0.13 -5.59 -1.62
CA ASN A 2 -1.30 -5.54 -2.52
C ASN A 2 -1.20 -6.63 -3.60
N LEU A 3 -2.36 -7.06 -4.11
CA LEU A 3 -2.48 -7.88 -5.31
C LEU A 3 -3.08 -7.07 -6.46
N HIS A 4 -2.74 -7.45 -7.69
CA HIS A 4 -3.44 -6.99 -8.88
C HIS A 4 -4.85 -7.59 -8.97
N GLU A 5 -5.74 -6.93 -9.72
CA GLU A 5 -7.12 -7.42 -9.95
C GLU A 5 -7.13 -8.84 -10.54
N TYR A 6 -6.28 -9.13 -11.54
CA TYR A 6 -6.23 -10.47 -12.13
C TYR A 6 -5.85 -11.55 -11.12
N GLN A 7 -4.96 -11.24 -10.16
CA GLN A 7 -4.54 -12.17 -9.11
C GLN A 7 -5.66 -12.37 -8.09
N ALA A 8 -6.33 -11.29 -7.69
CA ALA A 8 -7.52 -11.37 -6.83
C ALA A 8 -8.60 -12.26 -7.46
N LYS A 9 -8.88 -12.07 -8.77
CA LYS A 9 -9.84 -12.88 -9.52
C LYS A 9 -9.43 -14.35 -9.65
N GLN A 10 -8.14 -14.64 -9.82
CA GLN A 10 -7.64 -16.02 -9.78
C GLN A 10 -7.93 -16.68 -8.44
N LEU A 11 -7.67 -15.99 -7.32
CA LEU A 11 -7.99 -16.51 -5.99
C LEU A 11 -9.51 -16.67 -5.79
N PHE A 12 -10.33 -15.73 -6.28
CA PHE A 12 -11.80 -15.85 -6.24
C PHE A 12 -12.29 -17.08 -7.01
N ALA A 13 -11.76 -17.32 -8.22
CA ALA A 13 -12.12 -18.46 -9.05
C ALA A 13 -11.79 -19.80 -8.37
N GLU A 14 -10.65 -19.90 -7.69
CA GLU A 14 -10.26 -21.10 -6.93
C GLU A 14 -11.23 -21.42 -5.79
N TYR A 15 -11.85 -20.41 -5.18
CA TYR A 15 -12.91 -20.57 -4.17
C TYR A 15 -14.30 -20.74 -4.79
N GLY A 16 -14.39 -20.87 -6.12
CA GLY A 16 -15.64 -21.08 -6.85
C GLY A 16 -16.57 -19.86 -6.80
N LEU A 17 -15.99 -18.66 -6.71
CA LEU A 17 -16.70 -17.39 -6.80
C LEU A 17 -16.85 -16.95 -8.27
N PRO A 18 -17.97 -16.29 -8.62
CA PRO A 18 -18.25 -15.91 -10.01
C PRO A 18 -17.40 -14.71 -10.42
N VAL A 19 -16.42 -14.94 -11.30
CA VAL A 19 -15.59 -13.89 -11.92
C VAL A 19 -15.63 -14.04 -13.43
N SER A 20 -15.31 -12.97 -14.15
CA SER A 20 -15.23 -13.00 -15.62
C SER A 20 -14.07 -13.89 -16.05
N GLU A 21 -14.23 -14.58 -17.19
CA GLU A 21 -13.08 -15.18 -17.86
C GLU A 21 -12.18 -14.04 -18.35
N GLY A 22 -10.89 -14.10 -18.01
CA GLY A 22 -9.94 -13.08 -18.41
C GLY A 22 -8.49 -13.54 -18.36
N TYR A 23 -7.66 -12.83 -19.10
CA TYR A 23 -6.24 -13.13 -19.27
C TYR A 23 -5.42 -11.85 -19.04
N ALA A 24 -4.42 -11.95 -18.17
CA ALA A 24 -3.42 -10.89 -17.98
C ALA A 24 -2.34 -11.04 -19.06
N CYS A 25 -2.14 -9.97 -19.82
CA CYS A 25 -1.33 -9.96 -21.04
C CYS A 25 -0.18 -8.97 -20.91
N ASP A 26 1.01 -9.37 -21.37
CA ASP A 26 2.25 -8.62 -21.15
C ASP A 26 2.68 -7.83 -22.40
N ASN A 27 2.03 -8.11 -23.53
CA ASN A 27 2.24 -7.43 -24.79
C ASN A 27 0.91 -7.30 -25.57
N PRO A 28 0.85 -6.38 -26.56
CA PRO A 28 -0.37 -6.17 -27.35
C PRO A 28 -0.85 -7.41 -28.13
N GLN A 29 0.08 -8.27 -28.56
CA GLN A 29 -0.27 -9.47 -29.31
C GLN A 29 -1.02 -10.48 -28.42
N GLU A 30 -0.54 -10.72 -27.20
CA GLU A 30 -1.22 -11.54 -26.20
C GLU A 30 -2.61 -10.99 -25.85
N ALA A 31 -2.76 -9.67 -25.74
CA ALA A 31 -4.06 -9.03 -25.48
C ALA A 31 -5.07 -9.32 -26.60
N VAL A 32 -4.65 -9.28 -27.87
CA VAL A 32 -5.49 -9.62 -29.02
C VAL A 32 -5.82 -11.12 -29.06
N GLU A 33 -4.86 -11.98 -28.70
CA GLU A 33 -5.07 -13.42 -28.62
C GLU A 33 -6.04 -13.80 -27.50
N ALA A 34 -5.98 -13.12 -26.35
CA ALA A 34 -6.91 -13.30 -25.24
C ALA A 34 -8.37 -13.10 -25.67
N ALA A 35 -8.66 -12.06 -26.44
CA ALA A 35 -10.00 -11.84 -27.01
C ALA A 35 -10.49 -13.02 -27.86
N SER A 36 -9.57 -13.69 -28.57
CA SER A 36 -9.90 -14.86 -29.39
C SER A 36 -10.20 -16.10 -28.54
N LYS A 37 -9.54 -16.23 -27.37
CA LYS A 37 -9.77 -17.33 -26.42
C LYS A 37 -11.10 -17.18 -25.70
N ILE A 38 -11.40 -15.96 -25.23
CA ILE A 38 -12.66 -15.61 -24.57
C ILE A 38 -13.84 -15.75 -25.55
N GLY A 39 -13.64 -15.33 -26.80
CA GLY A 39 -14.73 -15.22 -27.77
C GLY A 39 -15.65 -14.03 -27.46
N GLY A 40 -16.78 -13.97 -28.17
CA GLY A 40 -17.72 -12.84 -28.11
C GLY A 40 -17.39 -11.71 -29.08
N ASP A 41 -18.09 -10.59 -28.92
CA ASP A 41 -17.99 -9.37 -29.75
C ASP A 41 -17.62 -8.12 -28.93
N MET A 42 -17.49 -8.25 -27.61
CA MET A 42 -17.13 -7.16 -26.72
C MET A 42 -16.31 -7.65 -25.51
N TRP A 43 -15.30 -6.88 -25.14
CA TRP A 43 -14.39 -7.16 -24.03
C TRP A 43 -14.16 -5.92 -23.18
N VAL A 44 -13.72 -6.13 -21.95
CA VAL A 44 -13.19 -5.06 -21.10
C VAL A 44 -11.67 -5.20 -21.06
N VAL A 45 -10.96 -4.10 -21.29
CA VAL A 45 -9.50 -4.02 -21.16
C VAL A 45 -9.16 -3.12 -19.98
N LYS A 46 -8.30 -3.58 -19.07
CA LYS A 46 -7.98 -2.91 -17.80
C LYS A 46 -6.49 -2.91 -17.52
N CYS A 47 -5.93 -1.72 -17.30
CA CYS A 47 -4.57 -1.59 -16.77
C CYS A 47 -4.48 -2.25 -15.39
N GLN A 48 -3.43 -3.04 -15.18
CA GLN A 48 -3.16 -3.68 -13.90
C GLN A 48 -2.14 -2.85 -13.13
N VAL A 49 -2.63 -2.15 -12.10
CA VAL A 49 -1.84 -1.33 -11.15
C VAL A 49 -2.44 -1.48 -9.76
N HIS A 50 -1.63 -1.29 -8.71
CA HIS A 50 -2.06 -1.36 -7.30
C HIS A 50 -2.75 -0.07 -6.80
N ALA A 51 -3.63 0.51 -7.62
CA ALA A 51 -4.37 1.73 -7.32
C ALA A 51 -5.80 1.68 -7.88
N GLY A 52 -6.75 2.25 -7.13
CA GLY A 52 -8.13 2.45 -7.57
C GLY A 52 -8.28 3.61 -8.56
N GLY A 53 -9.50 3.86 -9.04
CA GLY A 53 -9.78 5.02 -9.92
C GLY A 53 -9.28 4.89 -11.37
N ARG A 54 -8.83 3.70 -11.77
CA ARG A 54 -8.29 3.39 -13.10
C ARG A 54 -9.21 3.83 -14.25
N GLY A 55 -10.52 3.63 -14.10
CA GLY A 55 -11.50 4.05 -15.11
C GLY A 55 -11.52 5.56 -15.36
N LYS A 56 -11.46 6.38 -14.29
CA LYS A 56 -11.41 7.85 -14.40
C LYS A 56 -10.12 8.33 -15.11
N ALA A 57 -9.04 7.55 -15.02
CA ALA A 57 -7.76 7.83 -15.67
C ALA A 57 -7.64 7.25 -17.09
N GLY A 58 -8.71 6.65 -17.64
CA GLY A 58 -8.69 6.01 -18.96
C GLY A 58 -7.99 4.64 -19.00
N GLY A 59 -7.65 4.08 -17.84
CA GLY A 59 -7.06 2.76 -17.67
C GLY A 59 -8.07 1.60 -17.69
N VAL A 60 -9.34 1.87 -18.01
CA VAL A 60 -10.39 0.85 -18.26
C VAL A 60 -11.18 1.27 -19.49
N LYS A 61 -11.37 0.36 -20.45
CA LYS A 61 -12.12 0.63 -21.69
C LYS A 61 -12.94 -0.59 -22.12
N LEU A 62 -14.13 -0.36 -22.64
CA LEU A 62 -14.90 -1.35 -23.41
C LEU A 62 -14.36 -1.38 -24.84
N ALA A 63 -13.95 -2.55 -25.31
CA ALA A 63 -13.43 -2.76 -26.65
C ALA A 63 -14.39 -3.65 -27.46
N LYS A 64 -14.76 -3.20 -28.67
CA LYS A 64 -15.74 -3.87 -29.54
C LYS A 64 -15.10 -4.73 -30.64
N ASN A 65 -13.79 -4.68 -30.75
CA ASN A 65 -13.03 -5.43 -31.72
C ASN A 65 -11.57 -5.58 -31.26
N LYS A 66 -10.84 -6.46 -31.93
CA LYS A 66 -9.42 -6.76 -31.63
C LYS A 66 -8.49 -5.57 -31.85
N GLU A 67 -8.83 -4.65 -32.76
CA GLU A 67 -8.00 -3.46 -33.01
C GLU A 67 -8.04 -2.52 -31.80
N GLU A 68 -9.21 -2.25 -31.24
CA GLU A 68 -9.37 -1.43 -30.05
C GLU A 68 -8.62 -1.99 -28.83
N ILE A 69 -8.51 -3.33 -28.73
CA ILE A 69 -7.72 -4.01 -27.69
C ILE A 69 -6.23 -3.78 -27.92
N ARG A 70 -5.75 -3.93 -29.17
CA ARG A 70 -4.35 -3.68 -29.53
C ARG A 70 -3.96 -2.24 -29.23
N GLU A 71 -4.74 -1.27 -29.72
CA GLU A 71 -4.52 0.16 -29.50
C GLU A 71 -4.44 0.50 -28.01
N PHE A 72 -5.34 -0.08 -27.20
CA PHE A 72 -5.33 0.14 -25.75
C PHE A 72 -4.06 -0.42 -25.10
N ALA A 73 -3.66 -1.64 -25.47
CA ALA A 73 -2.46 -2.27 -24.94
C ALA A 73 -1.18 -1.53 -25.35
N GLU A 74 -1.05 -1.14 -26.63
CA GLU A 74 0.07 -0.31 -27.12
C GLU A 74 0.13 1.05 -26.46
N ASN A 75 -1.04 1.63 -26.15
CA ASN A 75 -1.09 2.91 -25.48
C ASN A 75 -0.62 2.83 -24.03
N TRP A 76 -0.88 1.75 -23.30
CA TRP A 76 -0.67 1.72 -21.85
C TRP A 76 0.53 0.91 -21.40
N LEU A 77 0.87 -0.20 -22.06
CA LEU A 77 1.99 -1.04 -21.64
C LEU A 77 3.30 -0.25 -21.66
N GLY A 78 4.04 -0.31 -20.55
CA GLY A 78 5.29 0.42 -20.36
C GLY A 78 5.14 1.90 -20.02
N LYS A 79 3.90 2.43 -19.90
CA LYS A 79 3.64 3.76 -19.38
C LYS A 79 3.17 3.71 -17.93
N ASN A 80 3.22 4.85 -17.26
CA ASN A 80 2.65 4.98 -15.92
C ASN A 80 1.20 5.46 -15.99
N LEU A 81 0.34 4.85 -15.18
CA LEU A 81 -1.03 5.28 -14.97
C LEU A 81 -1.10 6.11 -13.69
N VAL A 82 -1.42 7.40 -13.83
CA VAL A 82 -1.71 8.28 -12.70
C VAL A 82 -3.19 8.22 -12.40
N THR A 83 -3.52 7.94 -11.14
CA THR A 83 -4.90 7.98 -10.62
C THR A 83 -4.96 8.94 -9.43
N TYR A 84 -6.15 9.18 -8.90
CA TYR A 84 -6.26 9.97 -7.66
C TYR A 84 -5.69 9.25 -6.42
N GLN A 85 -5.39 7.94 -6.52
CA GLN A 85 -4.79 7.13 -5.45
C GLN A 85 -3.28 6.88 -5.64
N THR A 86 -2.66 7.40 -6.71
CA THR A 86 -1.20 7.31 -6.91
C THR A 86 -0.53 8.64 -6.59
N ASP A 87 0.79 8.62 -6.47
CA ASP A 87 1.57 9.85 -6.52
C ASP A 87 1.51 10.50 -7.93
N ALA A 88 2.22 11.62 -8.10
CA ALA A 88 2.29 12.33 -9.37
C ALA A 88 3.01 11.56 -10.49
N LYS A 89 3.79 10.52 -10.16
CA LYS A 89 4.48 9.66 -11.13
C LYS A 89 3.60 8.53 -11.62
N GLY A 90 2.56 8.16 -10.87
CA GLY A 90 1.69 7.05 -11.18
C GLY A 90 2.38 5.70 -11.00
N GLN A 91 1.67 4.63 -11.33
CA GLN A 91 2.19 3.26 -11.26
C GLN A 91 2.46 2.69 -12.65
N PRO A 92 3.54 1.92 -12.84
CA PRO A 92 3.87 1.35 -14.14
C PRO A 92 2.85 0.29 -14.54
N VAL A 93 2.36 0.36 -15.77
CA VAL A 93 1.45 -0.63 -16.36
C VAL A 93 2.28 -1.70 -17.07
N ALA A 94 2.52 -2.82 -16.40
CA ALA A 94 3.24 -3.96 -16.96
C ALA A 94 2.32 -5.01 -17.61
N LYS A 95 1.04 -5.04 -17.21
CA LYS A 95 0.05 -6.00 -17.69
C LYS A 95 -1.28 -5.32 -18.01
N ILE A 96 -1.98 -5.83 -19.02
CA ILE A 96 -3.37 -5.52 -19.31
C ILE A 96 -4.23 -6.76 -19.08
N LEU A 97 -5.28 -6.63 -18.27
CA LEU A 97 -6.31 -7.65 -18.16
C LEU A 97 -7.31 -7.47 -19.29
N VAL A 98 -7.49 -8.51 -20.11
CA VAL A 98 -8.55 -8.60 -21.11
C VAL A 98 -9.57 -9.62 -20.59
N GLU A 99 -10.83 -9.22 -20.47
CA GLU A 99 -11.88 -10.09 -19.93
C GLU A 99 -13.22 -9.99 -20.67
N SER A 100 -14.07 -11.00 -20.49
CA SER A 100 -15.43 -11.01 -21.01
C SER A 100 -16.25 -9.84 -20.46
N CYS A 101 -17.01 -9.18 -21.33
CA CYS A 101 -17.95 -8.15 -20.91
C CYS A 101 -19.12 -8.74 -20.13
N THR A 102 -19.55 -8.06 -19.06
CA THR A 102 -20.68 -8.48 -18.22
C THR A 102 -21.80 -7.45 -18.33
N ASP A 103 -23.02 -7.90 -18.61
CA ASP A 103 -24.20 -7.03 -18.63
C ASP A 103 -24.63 -6.68 -17.20
N ILE A 104 -24.40 -5.42 -16.81
CA ILE A 104 -24.64 -4.91 -15.46
C ILE A 104 -26.08 -4.38 -15.36
N ASP A 105 -26.88 -4.95 -14.45
CA ASP A 105 -28.20 -4.42 -14.07
C ASP A 105 -28.09 -3.54 -12.81
N LYS A 106 -27.36 -4.02 -11.80
CA LYS A 106 -27.12 -3.28 -10.57
C LYS A 106 -25.72 -3.50 -10.05
N GLU A 107 -25.13 -2.47 -9.46
CA GLU A 107 -23.84 -2.53 -8.77
C GLU A 107 -24.06 -2.50 -7.26
N LEU A 108 -23.35 -3.35 -6.53
CA LEU A 108 -23.31 -3.41 -5.08
C LEU A 108 -21.87 -3.26 -4.60
N TYR A 109 -21.71 -2.99 -3.31
CA TYR A 109 -20.41 -3.03 -2.64
C TYR A 109 -20.35 -4.22 -1.68
N LEU A 110 -19.22 -4.93 -1.65
CA LEU A 110 -18.90 -5.90 -0.62
C LEU A 110 -17.41 -5.82 -0.27
N GLY A 111 -17.09 -5.57 1.00
CA GLY A 111 -15.71 -5.55 1.49
C GLY A 111 -15.58 -6.09 2.90
N ALA A 112 -14.34 -6.36 3.32
CA ALA A 112 -14.01 -6.80 4.66
C ALA A 112 -12.67 -6.23 5.13
N VAL A 113 -12.59 -5.92 6.42
CA VAL A 113 -11.36 -5.43 7.07
C VAL A 113 -11.26 -6.01 8.48
N VAL A 114 -10.06 -5.97 9.06
CA VAL A 114 -9.90 -6.15 10.52
C VAL A 114 -10.27 -4.84 11.22
N ASP A 115 -11.46 -4.80 11.82
CA ASP A 115 -11.90 -3.67 12.62
C ASP A 115 -11.15 -3.68 13.96
N ARG A 116 -10.31 -2.66 14.16
CA ARG A 116 -9.48 -2.50 15.36
C ARG A 116 -10.30 -2.20 16.61
N ALA A 117 -11.47 -1.56 16.49
CA ALA A 117 -12.30 -1.21 17.64
C ALA A 117 -12.97 -2.45 18.24
N THR A 118 -13.58 -3.27 17.38
CA THR A 118 -14.23 -4.51 17.80
C THR A 118 -13.26 -5.69 17.89
N ARG A 119 -12.08 -5.57 17.27
CA ARG A 119 -11.05 -6.62 17.14
C ARG A 119 -11.62 -7.86 16.44
N ARG A 120 -12.30 -7.63 15.33
CA ARG A 120 -12.97 -8.66 14.52
C ARG A 120 -12.74 -8.40 13.04
N VAL A 121 -12.79 -9.46 12.24
CA VAL A 121 -13.02 -9.30 10.80
C VAL A 121 -14.46 -8.82 10.64
N VAL A 122 -14.66 -7.70 9.96
CA VAL A 122 -15.98 -7.11 9.73
C VAL A 122 -16.21 -6.99 8.24
N PHE A 123 -17.25 -7.66 7.76
CA PHE A 123 -17.77 -7.46 6.41
C PHE A 123 -18.69 -6.24 6.38
N MET A 124 -18.64 -5.52 5.28
CA MET A 124 -19.45 -4.35 4.95
C MET A 124 -20.09 -4.59 3.60
N ALA A 125 -21.39 -4.35 3.49
CA ALA A 125 -22.12 -4.43 2.23
C ALA A 125 -23.04 -3.23 2.06
N SER A 126 -23.16 -2.73 0.83
CA SER A 126 -24.02 -1.59 0.50
C SER A 126 -24.67 -1.74 -0.87
N THR A 127 -25.82 -1.10 -1.06
CA THR A 127 -26.47 -0.95 -2.38
C THR A 127 -25.74 0.05 -3.26
N GLU A 128 -24.86 0.88 -2.70
CA GLU A 128 -24.09 1.90 -3.40
C GLU A 128 -22.77 1.29 -3.93
N GLY A 129 -22.88 0.43 -4.95
CA GLY A 129 -21.71 -0.06 -5.69
C GLY A 129 -21.20 0.94 -6.73
N GLY A 130 -19.97 0.76 -7.19
CA GLY A 130 -19.35 1.58 -8.24
C GLY A 130 -18.87 2.96 -7.78
N VAL A 131 -19.04 3.28 -6.48
CA VAL A 131 -18.62 4.53 -5.85
C VAL A 131 -17.60 4.29 -4.74
N GLU A 132 -16.88 5.34 -4.34
CA GLU A 132 -15.95 5.31 -3.19
C GLU A 132 -16.74 5.07 -1.90
N ILE A 133 -16.49 3.96 -1.22
CA ILE A 133 -17.26 3.55 -0.03
C ILE A 133 -17.10 4.52 1.14
N GLU A 134 -15.97 5.24 1.19
CA GLU A 134 -15.69 6.27 2.19
C GLU A 134 -16.70 7.43 2.10
N LYS A 135 -17.12 7.80 0.88
CA LYS A 135 -18.15 8.83 0.69
C LYS A 135 -19.52 8.36 1.16
N VAL A 136 -19.87 7.11 0.88
CA VAL A 136 -21.10 6.49 1.39
C VAL A 136 -21.07 6.46 2.92
N ALA A 137 -19.93 6.12 3.52
CA ALA A 137 -19.77 6.09 4.97
C ALA A 137 -19.90 7.46 5.64
N GLU A 138 -19.50 8.54 4.95
CA GLU A 138 -19.62 9.92 5.44
C GLU A 138 -21.02 10.49 5.22
N GLU A 139 -21.59 10.33 4.02
CA GLU A 139 -22.82 11.00 3.59
C GLU A 139 -24.09 10.19 3.92
N THR A 140 -24.03 8.86 3.80
CA THR A 140 -25.19 7.94 3.95
C THR A 140 -24.81 6.68 4.73
N PRO A 141 -24.27 6.80 5.97
CA PRO A 141 -23.76 5.68 6.75
C PRO A 141 -24.79 4.56 7.00
N GLU A 142 -26.08 4.87 6.98
CA GLU A 142 -27.18 3.91 7.12
C GLU A 142 -27.27 2.89 5.98
N LEU A 143 -26.70 3.19 4.81
CA LEU A 143 -26.64 2.29 3.66
C LEU A 143 -25.50 1.27 3.75
N ILE A 144 -24.67 1.32 4.82
CA ILE A 144 -23.60 0.36 5.06
C ILE A 144 -24.02 -0.63 6.13
N HIS A 145 -24.24 -1.86 5.70
CA HIS A 145 -24.60 -2.96 6.58
C HIS A 145 -23.37 -3.78 6.95
N LYS A 146 -23.25 -4.15 8.23
CA LYS A 146 -22.05 -4.79 8.77
C LYS A 146 -22.35 -6.17 9.34
N ALA A 147 -21.39 -7.08 9.20
CA ALA A 147 -21.38 -8.37 9.88
C ALA A 147 -19.99 -8.63 10.48
N ALA A 148 -19.92 -8.72 11.82
CA ALA A 148 -18.69 -9.06 12.53
C ALA A 148 -18.54 -10.58 12.64
N ILE A 149 -17.41 -11.11 12.21
CA ILE A 149 -17.13 -12.54 12.22
C ILE A 149 -16.60 -12.93 13.59
N ASP A 150 -17.27 -13.89 14.24
CA ASP A 150 -16.76 -14.45 15.49
C ASP A 150 -15.58 -15.40 15.18
N PRO A 151 -14.42 -15.23 15.85
CA PRO A 151 -13.22 -16.00 15.52
C PRO A 151 -13.33 -17.49 15.85
N LEU A 152 -14.25 -17.92 16.72
CA LEU A 152 -14.42 -19.32 17.09
C LEU A 152 -15.22 -20.09 16.03
N VAL A 153 -16.30 -19.49 15.53
CA VAL A 153 -17.21 -20.16 14.58
C VAL A 153 -16.97 -19.76 13.13
N GLY A 154 -16.17 -18.71 12.88
CA GLY A 154 -15.91 -18.22 11.53
C GLY A 154 -17.14 -17.59 10.87
N PRO A 155 -17.10 -17.33 9.55
CA PRO A 155 -18.21 -16.74 8.82
C PRO A 155 -19.40 -17.70 8.78
N GLN A 156 -20.58 -17.23 9.17
CA GLN A 156 -21.79 -18.05 9.26
C GLN A 156 -22.83 -17.67 8.21
N ALA A 157 -23.52 -18.69 7.68
CA ALA A 157 -24.47 -18.50 6.58
C ALA A 157 -25.63 -17.55 6.93
N TYR A 158 -26.01 -17.44 8.22
CA TYR A 158 -27.06 -16.51 8.63
C TYR A 158 -26.63 -15.04 8.46
N GLN A 159 -25.34 -14.73 8.64
CA GLN A 159 -24.79 -13.38 8.48
C GLN A 159 -24.83 -12.96 7.00
N GLY A 160 -24.44 -13.87 6.11
CA GLY A 160 -24.56 -13.66 4.65
C GLY A 160 -26.01 -13.42 4.22
N ARG A 161 -26.96 -14.19 4.75
CA ARG A 161 -28.40 -13.98 4.49
C ARG A 161 -28.89 -12.64 5.04
N GLU A 162 -28.50 -12.26 6.25
CA GLU A 162 -28.89 -10.99 6.86
C GLU A 162 -28.44 -9.80 6.00
N LEU A 163 -27.18 -9.79 5.55
CA LEU A 163 -26.69 -8.79 4.62
C LEU A 163 -27.46 -8.80 3.30
N ALA A 164 -27.68 -9.99 2.71
CA ALA A 164 -28.45 -10.10 1.47
C ALA A 164 -29.87 -9.53 1.58
N PHE A 165 -30.57 -9.76 2.69
CA PHE A 165 -31.89 -9.18 2.93
C PHE A 165 -31.84 -7.65 3.06
N LYS A 166 -30.85 -7.11 3.77
CA LYS A 166 -30.67 -5.65 3.90
C LYS A 166 -30.36 -4.97 2.56
N LEU A 167 -29.64 -5.64 1.67
CA LEU A 167 -29.39 -5.21 0.29
C LEU A 167 -30.62 -5.33 -0.64
N GLY A 168 -31.71 -5.95 -0.16
CA GLY A 168 -32.92 -6.18 -0.95
C GLY A 168 -32.81 -7.30 -1.98
N LEU A 169 -31.84 -8.21 -1.84
CA LEU A 169 -31.67 -9.36 -2.73
C LEU A 169 -32.83 -10.36 -2.58
N LYS A 170 -33.18 -11.05 -3.67
CA LYS A 170 -34.35 -11.95 -3.72
C LYS A 170 -34.01 -13.30 -4.34
N GLY A 171 -34.78 -14.32 -3.97
CA GLY A 171 -34.70 -15.66 -4.58
C GLY A 171 -33.29 -16.25 -4.54
N ASP A 172 -32.78 -16.67 -5.70
CA ASP A 172 -31.46 -17.29 -5.79
C ASP A 172 -30.29 -16.32 -5.54
N GLN A 173 -30.48 -15.00 -5.66
CA GLN A 173 -29.46 -14.01 -5.31
C GLN A 173 -29.04 -14.12 -3.85
N ILE A 174 -29.97 -14.44 -2.94
CA ILE A 174 -29.66 -14.61 -1.51
C ILE A 174 -28.72 -15.81 -1.32
N LYS A 175 -28.96 -16.91 -2.04
CA LYS A 175 -28.11 -18.11 -1.99
C LYS A 175 -26.72 -17.81 -2.55
N GLN A 176 -26.66 -17.14 -3.71
CA GLN A 176 -25.41 -16.75 -4.36
C GLN A 176 -24.61 -15.80 -3.47
N PHE A 177 -25.24 -14.76 -2.91
CA PHE A 177 -24.58 -13.81 -2.01
C PHE A 177 -24.05 -14.51 -0.76
N THR A 178 -24.86 -15.40 -0.16
CA THR A 178 -24.42 -16.17 1.02
C THR A 178 -23.20 -17.04 0.69
N LYS A 179 -23.17 -17.68 -0.49
CA LYS A 179 -22.00 -18.45 -0.93
C LYS A 179 -20.77 -17.55 -1.12
N ILE A 180 -20.93 -16.39 -1.75
CA ILE A 180 -19.86 -15.40 -1.95
C ILE A 180 -19.32 -14.93 -0.61
N PHE A 181 -20.19 -14.51 0.31
CA PHE A 181 -19.82 -14.08 1.66
C PHE A 181 -19.01 -15.16 2.41
N LEU A 182 -19.48 -16.41 2.39
CA LEU A 182 -18.78 -17.51 3.07
C LEU A 182 -17.43 -17.80 2.43
N GLY A 183 -17.36 -17.84 1.09
CA GLY A 183 -16.11 -18.07 0.36
C GLY A 183 -15.08 -16.98 0.66
N LEU A 184 -15.48 -15.71 0.56
CA LEU A 184 -14.62 -14.57 0.88
C LEU A 184 -14.21 -14.55 2.35
N GLY A 185 -15.12 -14.89 3.26
CA GLY A 185 -14.81 -14.99 4.68
C GLY A 185 -13.77 -16.07 4.98
N GLN A 186 -13.85 -17.22 4.32
CA GLN A 186 -12.85 -18.27 4.43
C GLN A 186 -11.51 -17.84 3.81
N MET A 187 -11.53 -17.23 2.62
CA MET A 187 -10.33 -16.67 1.97
C MET A 187 -9.60 -15.66 2.86
N PHE A 188 -10.35 -14.77 3.51
CA PHE A 188 -9.80 -13.75 4.40
C PHE A 188 -8.95 -14.37 5.52
N LEU A 189 -9.39 -15.52 6.05
CA LEU A 189 -8.70 -16.26 7.10
C LEU A 189 -7.55 -17.12 6.54
N ASP A 190 -7.76 -17.81 5.43
CA ASP A 190 -6.76 -18.72 4.84
C ASP A 190 -5.52 -17.97 4.34
N TYR A 191 -5.72 -16.76 3.81
CA TYR A 191 -4.67 -15.97 3.16
C TYR A 191 -4.22 -14.74 3.95
N ASP A 192 -4.61 -14.61 5.21
CA ASP A 192 -4.21 -13.51 6.09
C ASP A 192 -4.46 -12.12 5.48
N PHE A 193 -5.67 -11.92 4.95
CA PHE A 193 -6.03 -10.61 4.39
C PHE A 193 -6.08 -9.55 5.50
N ALA A 194 -5.58 -8.37 5.19
CA ALA A 194 -5.80 -7.17 5.97
C ALA A 194 -7.04 -6.41 5.47
N LEU A 195 -7.27 -6.44 4.15
CA LEU A 195 -8.42 -5.84 3.48
C LEU A 195 -8.81 -6.67 2.24
N LEU A 196 -10.11 -6.75 2.01
CA LEU A 196 -10.73 -7.29 0.81
C LEU A 196 -11.83 -6.33 0.36
N GLU A 197 -11.92 -6.08 -0.93
CA GLU A 197 -12.97 -5.25 -1.52
C GLU A 197 -13.36 -5.80 -2.90
N ILE A 198 -14.66 -5.88 -3.14
CA ILE A 198 -15.29 -6.17 -4.44
C ILE A 198 -16.20 -4.99 -4.73
N ASN A 199 -15.73 -4.12 -5.63
CA ASN A 199 -16.44 -2.90 -6.00
C ASN A 199 -16.29 -2.63 -7.51
N PRO A 200 -17.29 -3.01 -8.33
CA PRO A 200 -18.61 -3.49 -7.94
C PRO A 200 -18.72 -5.03 -7.79
N LEU A 201 -19.56 -5.46 -6.86
CA LEU A 201 -20.25 -6.76 -6.91
C LEU A 201 -21.53 -6.55 -7.73
N VAL A 202 -21.59 -7.14 -8.92
CA VAL A 202 -22.64 -6.87 -9.90
C VAL A 202 -23.78 -7.86 -9.78
N ILE A 203 -25.01 -7.38 -9.94
CA ILE A 203 -26.16 -8.17 -10.38
C ILE A 203 -26.24 -8.04 -11.90
N THR A 204 -26.12 -9.16 -12.59
CA THR A 204 -26.24 -9.24 -14.05
C THR A 204 -27.67 -9.05 -14.50
N ALA A 205 -27.90 -8.71 -15.78
CA ALA A 205 -29.24 -8.67 -16.37
C ALA A 205 -30.00 -10.02 -16.27
N ALA A 206 -29.27 -11.14 -16.15
CA ALA A 206 -29.83 -12.46 -15.90
C ALA A 206 -30.19 -12.72 -14.42
N GLY A 207 -29.94 -11.75 -13.53
CA GLY A 207 -30.24 -11.81 -12.10
C GLY A 207 -29.17 -12.49 -11.24
N ASN A 208 -28.04 -12.90 -11.81
CA ASN A 208 -26.94 -13.56 -11.10
C ASN A 208 -25.93 -12.55 -10.53
N LEU A 209 -25.31 -12.88 -9.39
CA LEU A 209 -24.21 -12.12 -8.81
C LEU A 209 -22.86 -12.44 -9.46
N HIS A 210 -22.02 -11.41 -9.60
CA HIS A 210 -20.74 -11.48 -10.28
C HIS A 210 -19.71 -10.53 -9.66
N CYS A 211 -18.53 -11.02 -9.32
CA CYS A 211 -17.42 -10.24 -8.77
C CYS A 211 -16.67 -9.55 -9.92
N LEU A 212 -17.07 -8.32 -10.26
CA LEU A 212 -16.56 -7.64 -11.46
C LEU A 212 -15.17 -7.02 -11.26
N ASP A 213 -14.84 -6.58 -10.04
CA ASP A 213 -13.52 -6.08 -9.67
C ASP A 213 -13.12 -6.68 -8.30
N GLY A 214 -11.83 -6.62 -7.97
CA GLY A 214 -11.29 -7.19 -6.75
C GLY A 214 -10.03 -6.48 -6.31
N LYS A 215 -10.03 -5.99 -5.06
CA LYS A 215 -8.86 -5.42 -4.40
C LYS A 215 -8.58 -6.19 -3.11
N ILE A 216 -7.36 -6.67 -2.98
CA ILE A 216 -6.91 -7.45 -1.82
C ILE A 216 -5.62 -6.83 -1.30
N ASN A 217 -5.58 -6.61 0.02
CA ASN A 217 -4.36 -6.32 0.75
C ASN A 217 -4.12 -7.45 1.76
N ILE A 218 -2.91 -7.99 1.74
CA ILE A 218 -2.45 -9.08 2.62
C ILE A 218 -1.60 -8.48 3.73
N ASP A 219 -1.75 -8.99 4.95
CA ASP A 219 -0.86 -8.66 6.06
C ASP A 219 0.58 -9.09 5.74
N SER A 220 1.48 -8.12 5.57
CA SER A 220 2.88 -8.39 5.26
C SER A 220 3.58 -9.20 6.36
N ASN A 221 3.11 -9.12 7.61
CA ASN A 221 3.66 -9.91 8.72
C ASN A 221 3.36 -11.41 8.60
N ALA A 222 2.34 -11.79 7.83
CA ALA A 222 1.98 -13.19 7.60
C ALA A 222 2.70 -13.82 6.40
N MET A 223 3.47 -13.04 5.63
CA MET A 223 4.08 -13.52 4.38
C MET A 223 5.02 -14.71 4.56
N TYR A 224 5.59 -14.93 5.75
CA TYR A 224 6.43 -16.10 6.04
C TYR A 224 5.69 -17.43 5.86
N ARG A 225 4.37 -17.45 6.07
CA ARG A 225 3.49 -18.64 5.94
C ARG A 225 2.62 -18.62 4.68
N GLN A 226 2.77 -17.63 3.82
CA GLN A 226 1.98 -17.46 2.59
C GLN A 226 2.87 -17.57 1.33
N PRO A 227 3.44 -18.75 1.01
CA PRO A 227 4.39 -18.90 -0.10
C PRO A 227 3.75 -18.55 -1.46
N LYS A 228 2.52 -19.02 -1.71
CA LYS A 228 1.79 -18.72 -2.93
C LYS A 228 1.60 -17.23 -3.17
N LEU A 229 1.25 -16.48 -2.11
CA LEU A 229 1.04 -15.04 -2.22
C LEU A 229 2.36 -14.29 -2.40
N ARG A 230 3.46 -14.82 -1.86
CA ARG A 230 4.79 -14.26 -2.07
C ARG A 230 5.18 -14.28 -3.54
N ASP A 231 4.85 -15.36 -4.24
CA ASP A 231 5.11 -15.49 -5.68
C ASP A 231 4.24 -14.54 -6.54
N MET A 232 3.15 -14.02 -5.97
CA MET A 232 2.30 -13.01 -6.61
C MET A 232 2.79 -11.57 -6.42
N HIS A 233 3.83 -11.34 -5.62
CA HIS A 233 4.32 -9.98 -5.36
C HIS A 233 4.88 -9.33 -6.63
N ASP A 234 4.35 -8.17 -6.98
CA ASP A 234 4.89 -7.32 -8.04
C ASP A 234 5.69 -6.15 -7.43
N PRO A 235 7.03 -6.24 -7.39
CA PRO A 235 7.88 -5.20 -6.81
C PRO A 235 7.91 -3.91 -7.65
N THR A 236 7.41 -3.92 -8.89
CA THR A 236 7.37 -2.71 -9.75
C THR A 236 6.35 -1.69 -9.26
N GLN A 237 5.40 -2.12 -8.43
CA GLN A 237 4.34 -1.27 -7.87
C GLN A 237 4.75 -0.60 -6.56
N ASP A 238 5.87 -0.99 -5.97
CA ASP A 238 6.40 -0.46 -4.72
C ASP A 238 7.40 0.68 -5.00
N ASP A 239 7.57 1.61 -4.06
CA ASP A 239 8.68 2.57 -4.14
C ASP A 239 10.02 1.81 -3.98
N ALA A 240 10.93 1.97 -4.94
CA ALA A 240 12.21 1.27 -4.95
C ALA A 240 13.06 1.53 -3.69
N ARG A 241 12.90 2.70 -3.06
CA ARG A 241 13.56 3.06 -1.80
C ARG A 241 12.98 2.31 -0.62
N GLU A 242 11.65 2.16 -0.57
CA GLU A 242 10.96 1.34 0.44
C GLU A 242 11.35 -0.13 0.32
N ALA A 243 11.38 -0.66 -0.92
CA ALA A 243 11.83 -2.02 -1.18
C ALA A 243 13.31 -2.24 -0.82
N HIS A 244 14.19 -1.25 -1.05
CA HIS A 244 15.59 -1.32 -0.62
C HIS A 244 15.72 -1.26 0.90
N ALA A 245 14.94 -0.40 1.56
CA ALA A 245 14.90 -0.28 3.02
C ALA A 245 14.50 -1.61 3.68
N ALA A 246 13.48 -2.29 3.15
CA ALA A 246 13.02 -3.57 3.67
C ALA A 246 14.10 -4.67 3.68
N LYS A 247 15.03 -4.67 2.71
CA LYS A 247 16.17 -5.63 2.67
C LYS A 247 17.14 -5.47 3.83
N TRP A 248 17.15 -4.30 4.46
CA TRP A 248 17.99 -3.93 5.60
C TRP A 248 17.21 -3.84 6.91
N GLU A 249 15.97 -4.37 6.91
CA GLU A 249 15.04 -4.29 8.03
C GLU A 249 14.79 -2.84 8.48
N LEU A 250 14.81 -1.90 7.52
CA LEU A 250 14.50 -0.49 7.73
C LEU A 250 13.05 -0.26 7.29
N ASN A 251 12.28 0.46 8.12
CA ASN A 251 10.96 0.93 7.69
C ASN A 251 11.11 2.33 7.13
N TYR A 252 10.93 2.51 5.83
CA TYR A 252 11.05 3.79 5.14
C TYR A 252 9.70 4.14 4.49
N VAL A 253 9.34 5.42 4.49
CA VAL A 253 8.25 5.97 3.68
C VAL A 253 8.72 7.32 3.15
N ALA A 254 8.58 7.57 1.85
CA ALA A 254 8.93 8.85 1.26
C ALA A 254 7.85 9.91 1.52
N LEU A 255 8.27 11.18 1.68
CA LEU A 255 7.39 12.35 1.77
C LEU A 255 7.92 13.49 0.90
N ASP A 256 7.07 14.46 0.60
CA ASP A 256 7.39 15.61 -0.27
C ASP A 256 8.09 16.75 0.50
N GLY A 257 9.22 16.45 1.14
CA GLY A 257 9.98 17.41 1.94
C GLY A 257 11.46 17.54 1.56
N ASN A 258 12.21 18.24 2.42
CA ASN A 258 13.64 18.50 2.20
C ASN A 258 14.53 18.24 3.43
N ILE A 259 13.96 17.76 4.54
CA ILE A 259 14.71 17.36 5.73
C ILE A 259 14.59 15.85 5.90
N GLY A 260 15.68 15.13 5.66
CA GLY A 260 15.70 13.69 5.87
C GLY A 260 15.70 13.35 7.36
N CYS A 261 14.93 12.35 7.78
CA CYS A 261 14.85 11.93 9.18
C CYS A 261 15.36 10.49 9.32
N MET A 262 16.24 10.23 10.30
CA MET A 262 16.69 8.89 10.67
C MET A 262 16.51 8.71 12.19
N VAL A 263 15.64 7.79 12.59
CA VAL A 263 15.21 7.66 13.98
C VAL A 263 15.12 6.19 14.38
N ASN A 264 15.31 5.88 15.66
CA ASN A 264 15.00 4.54 16.19
C ASN A 264 13.65 4.52 16.93
N GLY A 265 12.76 3.65 16.47
CA GLY A 265 11.40 3.46 16.98
C GLY A 265 10.37 4.30 16.23
N ALA A 266 9.36 3.65 15.65
CA ALA A 266 8.31 4.26 14.86
C ALA A 266 7.60 5.46 15.52
N GLY A 267 7.29 5.37 16.83
CA GLY A 267 6.66 6.47 17.56
C GLY A 267 7.54 7.72 17.66
N LEU A 268 8.84 7.53 17.91
CA LEU A 268 9.80 8.64 17.94
C LEU A 268 10.05 9.18 16.53
N ALA A 269 10.05 8.32 15.50
CA ALA A 269 10.19 8.73 14.11
C ALA A 269 9.06 9.67 13.68
N MET A 270 7.81 9.31 13.96
CA MET A 270 6.65 10.18 13.74
C MET A 270 6.75 11.49 14.54
N GLY A 271 7.05 11.41 15.84
CA GLY A 271 7.21 12.61 16.67
C GLY A 271 8.35 13.54 16.20
N THR A 272 9.41 12.98 15.60
CA THR A 272 10.52 13.74 15.02
C THR A 272 10.09 14.47 13.74
N MET A 273 9.30 13.82 12.89
CA MET A 273 8.72 14.48 11.71
C MET A 273 7.77 15.62 12.13
N ASP A 274 6.91 15.36 13.11
CA ASP A 274 5.94 16.33 13.62
C ASP A 274 6.62 17.57 14.19
N ILE A 275 7.68 17.39 15.01
CA ILE A 275 8.39 18.53 15.60
C ILE A 275 9.20 19.31 14.56
N VAL A 276 9.76 18.65 13.53
CA VAL A 276 10.39 19.35 12.40
C VAL A 276 9.35 20.20 11.66
N ASN A 277 8.16 19.66 11.39
CA ASN A 277 7.07 20.39 10.77
C ASN A 277 6.57 21.55 11.65
N LEU A 278 6.45 21.33 12.97
CA LEU A 278 6.04 22.34 13.95
C LEU A 278 6.97 23.56 13.95
N HIS A 279 8.26 23.36 13.68
CA HIS A 279 9.25 24.42 13.57
C HIS A 279 9.43 24.96 12.14
N GLY A 280 8.51 24.65 11.22
CA GLY A 280 8.48 25.18 9.86
C GLY A 280 9.51 24.55 8.92
N GLY A 281 9.92 23.31 9.21
CA GLY A 281 10.61 22.41 8.29
C GLY A 281 9.64 21.55 7.50
N SER A 282 10.16 20.80 6.52
CA SER A 282 9.37 19.83 5.76
C SER A 282 10.08 18.48 5.76
N PRO A 283 9.61 17.50 6.56
CA PRO A 283 10.19 16.16 6.58
C PRO A 283 10.11 15.48 5.20
N ALA A 284 11.24 14.99 4.69
CA ALA A 284 11.36 14.32 3.39
C ALA A 284 11.08 12.81 3.47
N ASN A 285 11.12 12.23 4.66
CA ASN A 285 10.87 10.82 4.84
C ASN A 285 10.50 10.48 6.30
N PHE A 286 9.81 9.36 6.45
CA PHE A 286 9.82 8.54 7.66
C PHE A 286 10.94 7.50 7.51
N LEU A 287 11.78 7.30 8.53
CA LEU A 287 12.69 6.15 8.58
C LEU A 287 12.91 5.69 10.02
N ASP A 288 12.57 4.44 10.28
CA ASP A 288 12.84 3.74 11.53
C ASP A 288 13.97 2.70 11.34
N VAL A 289 15.10 2.91 12.03
CA VAL A 289 16.24 1.98 12.06
C VAL A 289 16.08 0.84 13.08
N GLY A 290 14.98 0.79 13.82
CA GLY A 290 14.72 -0.17 14.87
C GLY A 290 15.66 -0.05 16.07
N GLY A 291 15.63 -1.03 16.98
CA GLY A 291 16.40 -0.97 18.25
C GLY A 291 17.92 -1.13 18.12
N GLY A 292 18.43 -1.55 16.95
CA GLY A 292 19.85 -1.83 16.71
C GLY A 292 20.43 -1.01 15.57
N ALA A 293 20.98 0.16 15.87
CA ALA A 293 21.63 1.05 14.90
C ALA A 293 23.10 0.65 14.65
N THR A 294 23.32 -0.49 14.00
CA THR A 294 24.66 -0.91 13.53
C THR A 294 25.19 0.03 12.46
N LYS A 295 26.53 0.12 12.29
CA LYS A 295 27.16 0.97 11.28
C LYS A 295 26.63 0.72 9.87
N GLU A 296 26.43 -0.54 9.48
CA GLU A 296 25.97 -0.93 8.15
C GLU A 296 24.54 -0.42 7.89
N ARG A 297 23.63 -0.64 8.83
CA ARG A 297 22.24 -0.15 8.75
C ARG A 297 22.16 1.38 8.71
N VAL A 298 22.97 2.08 9.51
CA VAL A 298 23.05 3.55 9.47
C VAL A 298 23.57 4.04 8.11
N THR A 299 24.58 3.35 7.56
CA THR A 299 25.15 3.65 6.23
C THR A 299 24.10 3.51 5.13
N GLU A 300 23.33 2.42 5.16
CA GLU A 300 22.26 2.17 4.18
C GLU A 300 21.11 3.15 4.35
N ALA A 301 20.73 3.50 5.58
CA ALA A 301 19.74 4.53 5.84
C ALA A 301 20.17 5.90 5.24
N PHE A 302 21.44 6.27 5.34
CA PHE A 302 21.96 7.48 4.67
C PHE A 302 21.88 7.37 3.14
N LYS A 303 22.25 6.23 2.54
CA LYS A 303 22.15 6.04 1.08
C LYS A 303 20.69 6.18 0.60
N ILE A 304 19.74 5.66 1.36
CA ILE A 304 18.30 5.74 1.04
C ILE A 304 17.82 7.18 1.14
N ILE A 305 18.06 7.86 2.26
CA ILE A 305 17.63 9.26 2.47
C ILE A 305 18.23 10.17 1.39
N LEU A 306 19.52 10.02 1.10
CA LEU A 306 20.23 10.88 0.15
C LEU A 306 20.05 10.48 -1.32
N SER A 307 19.33 9.39 -1.59
CA SER A 307 18.86 9.10 -2.96
C SER A 307 17.82 10.11 -3.44
N ASP A 308 17.17 10.82 -2.50
CA ASP A 308 16.30 11.94 -2.80
C ASP A 308 17.09 13.26 -2.89
N SER A 309 17.17 13.81 -4.10
CA SER A 309 17.85 15.08 -4.39
C SER A 309 17.22 16.31 -3.71
N ASN A 310 15.99 16.19 -3.21
CA ASN A 310 15.31 17.27 -2.47
C ASN A 310 15.89 17.47 -1.07
N VAL A 311 16.52 16.45 -0.48
CA VAL A 311 17.08 16.52 0.87
C VAL A 311 18.21 17.56 0.94
N LYS A 312 18.05 18.54 1.82
CA LYS A 312 19.01 19.63 2.09
C LYS A 312 19.66 19.56 3.47
N ALA A 313 19.08 18.81 4.40
CA ALA A 313 19.68 18.50 5.70
C ALA A 313 19.14 17.15 6.20
N VAL A 314 19.87 16.50 7.11
CA VAL A 314 19.44 15.26 7.75
C VAL A 314 19.37 15.45 9.26
N LEU A 315 18.26 15.05 9.88
CA LEU A 315 18.11 14.92 11.32
C LEU A 315 18.22 13.46 11.71
N VAL A 316 19.27 13.13 12.46
CA VAL A 316 19.42 11.85 13.15
C VAL A 316 18.99 12.04 14.60
N ASN A 317 17.92 11.36 15.02
CA ASN A 317 17.46 11.41 16.40
C ASN A 317 17.45 9.98 16.96
N ILE A 318 18.43 9.67 17.81
CA ILE A 318 18.57 8.33 18.36
C ILE A 318 18.52 8.38 19.90
N PHE A 319 17.60 7.61 20.46
CA PHE A 319 17.57 7.33 21.89
C PHE A 319 18.30 6.00 22.15
N GLY A 320 19.52 6.09 22.65
CA GLY A 320 20.37 4.97 23.06
C GLY A 320 19.82 4.27 24.31
N GLY A 321 19.05 3.20 24.07
CA GLY A 321 18.63 2.26 25.11
C GLY A 321 19.73 1.23 25.39
N ILE A 322 19.66 0.10 24.68
CA ILE A 322 20.60 -1.02 24.84
C ILE A 322 21.96 -0.70 24.22
N VAL A 323 21.97 -0.03 23.06
CA VAL A 323 23.20 0.38 22.38
C VAL A 323 23.68 1.71 22.94
N ARG A 324 24.97 1.81 23.28
CA ARG A 324 25.58 3.03 23.80
C ARG A 324 25.71 4.10 22.71
N CYS A 325 25.38 5.34 23.05
CA CYS A 325 25.45 6.49 22.13
C CYS A 325 26.86 6.73 21.57
N ASP A 326 27.93 6.40 22.31
CA ASP A 326 29.29 6.56 21.81
C ASP A 326 29.68 5.55 20.72
N MET A 327 29.03 4.40 20.65
CA MET A 327 29.14 3.46 19.52
C MET A 327 28.28 3.90 18.33
N ILE A 328 27.09 4.46 18.61
CA ILE A 328 26.20 5.00 17.58
C ILE A 328 26.86 6.19 16.89
N ALA A 329 27.51 7.08 17.64
CA ALA A 329 28.29 8.20 17.13
C ALA A 329 29.41 7.73 16.18
N GLU A 330 30.17 6.69 16.54
CA GLU A 330 31.17 6.08 15.65
C GLU A 330 30.55 5.54 14.36
N GLY A 331 29.39 4.88 14.47
CA GLY A 331 28.62 4.40 13.32
C GLY A 331 28.20 5.53 12.37
N ILE A 332 27.67 6.63 12.92
CA ILE A 332 27.27 7.82 12.16
C ILE A 332 28.48 8.46 11.47
N ILE A 333 29.58 8.69 12.21
CA ILE A 333 30.81 9.28 11.66
C ILE A 333 31.37 8.42 10.52
N GLY A 334 31.37 7.09 10.71
CA GLY A 334 31.80 6.13 9.71
C GLY A 334 30.93 6.19 8.45
N ALA A 335 29.60 6.16 8.63
CA ALA A 335 28.64 6.26 7.53
C ALA A 335 28.75 7.58 6.77
N VAL A 336 28.89 8.71 7.47
CA VAL A 336 29.03 10.05 6.85
C VAL A 336 30.27 10.11 5.95
N LYS A 337 31.39 9.56 6.42
CA LYS A 337 32.64 9.48 5.64
C LYS A 337 32.52 8.54 4.44
N GLU A 338 31.93 7.38 4.64
CA GLU A 338 31.80 6.34 3.61
C GLU A 338 30.83 6.74 2.48
N VAL A 339 29.68 7.29 2.84
CA VAL A 339 28.67 7.75 1.87
C VAL A 339 29.06 9.08 1.22
N GLY A 340 29.92 9.87 1.88
CA GLY A 340 30.32 11.19 1.40
C GLY A 340 29.21 12.22 1.53
N VAL A 341 28.57 12.27 2.71
CA VAL A 341 27.42 13.16 2.98
C VAL A 341 27.86 14.61 2.92
N LYS A 342 27.23 15.39 2.03
CA LYS A 342 27.54 16.81 1.79
C LYS A 342 26.59 17.77 2.49
N VAL A 343 25.36 17.33 2.74
CA VAL A 343 24.35 18.12 3.45
C VAL A 343 24.68 18.14 4.96
N PRO A 344 24.32 19.21 5.68
CA PRO A 344 24.48 19.24 7.13
C PRO A 344 23.68 18.12 7.81
N VAL A 345 24.29 17.51 8.81
CA VAL A 345 23.66 16.44 9.62
C VAL A 345 23.50 16.94 11.05
N VAL A 346 22.27 17.13 11.49
CA VAL A 346 21.96 17.41 12.89
C VAL A 346 21.75 16.09 13.59
N VAL A 347 22.44 15.88 14.70
CA VAL A 347 22.39 14.62 15.45
C VAL A 347 22.00 14.91 16.89
N ARG A 348 20.94 14.25 17.35
CA ARG A 348 20.55 14.22 18.75
C ARG A 348 20.71 12.81 19.27
N LEU A 349 21.62 12.63 20.22
CA LEU A 349 21.83 11.38 20.96
C LEU A 349 21.37 11.55 22.40
N GLU A 350 20.57 10.62 22.90
CA GLU A 350 20.14 10.60 24.30
C GLU A 350 20.17 9.20 24.90
N GLY A 351 20.24 9.12 26.23
CA GLY A 351 20.32 7.83 26.94
C GLY A 351 21.75 7.40 27.27
N ASN A 352 22.06 6.11 27.08
CA ASN A 352 23.28 5.49 27.62
C ASN A 352 24.56 6.06 26.95
N ASN A 353 25.45 6.67 27.74
CA ASN A 353 26.67 7.36 27.28
C ASN A 353 26.41 8.48 26.25
N ALA A 354 25.29 9.19 26.36
CA ALA A 354 24.96 10.31 25.46
C ALA A 354 26.05 11.38 25.42
N GLU A 355 26.55 11.84 26.59
CA GLU A 355 27.61 12.86 26.67
C GLU A 355 28.87 12.47 25.89
N ALA A 356 29.32 11.22 26.05
CA ALA A 356 30.49 10.70 25.33
C ALA A 356 30.23 10.57 23.81
N GLY A 357 29.00 10.23 23.42
CA GLY A 357 28.60 10.21 22.01
C GLY A 357 28.61 11.60 21.38
N THR A 358 28.02 12.58 22.06
CA THR A 358 28.02 13.99 21.65
C THR A 358 29.45 14.52 21.47
N ALA A 359 30.33 14.30 22.45
CA ALA A 359 31.73 14.72 22.36
C ALA A 359 32.45 14.13 21.13
N LYS A 360 32.22 12.85 20.80
CA LYS A 360 32.77 12.23 19.59
C LYS A 360 32.27 12.88 18.30
N LEU A 361 31.01 13.31 18.25
CA LEU A 361 30.45 13.98 17.07
C LEU A 361 31.11 15.36 16.88
N ASP A 362 31.27 16.12 17.96
CA ASP A 362 31.92 17.44 17.94
C ASP A 362 33.40 17.37 17.53
N GLU A 363 34.11 16.34 17.99
CA GLU A 363 35.53 16.10 17.65
C GLU A 363 35.76 15.54 16.23
N SER A 364 34.70 15.15 15.52
CA SER A 364 34.81 14.40 14.26
C SER A 364 35.37 15.20 13.08
N GLY A 365 35.31 16.53 13.14
CA GLY A 365 35.68 17.44 12.05
C GLY A 365 34.75 17.39 10.83
N LEU A 366 33.60 16.72 10.94
CA LEU A 366 32.58 16.62 9.90
C LEU A 366 31.54 17.73 10.04
N ASN A 367 30.71 17.94 9.01
CA ASN A 367 29.56 18.86 9.07
C ASN A 367 28.39 18.24 9.86
N ILE A 368 28.68 17.87 11.11
CA ILE A 368 27.75 17.28 12.06
C ILE A 368 27.51 18.30 13.16
N ILE A 369 26.24 18.51 13.49
CA ILE A 369 25.82 19.45 14.53
C ILE A 369 25.15 18.66 15.64
N ALA A 370 25.76 18.62 16.82
CA ALA A 370 25.20 17.90 17.96
C ALA A 370 24.14 18.76 18.68
N ALA A 371 22.92 18.23 18.76
CA ALA A 371 21.80 18.91 19.39
C ALA A 371 21.51 18.37 20.80
N THR A 372 21.09 19.27 21.69
CA THR A 372 20.95 19.01 23.13
C THR A 372 19.55 18.55 23.55
N SER A 373 18.55 18.80 22.72
CA SER A 373 17.17 18.39 22.96
C SER A 373 16.46 18.14 21.64
N LEU A 374 15.27 17.55 21.69
CA LEU A 374 14.49 17.30 20.48
C LEU A 374 14.05 18.61 19.78
N THR A 375 13.63 19.61 20.56
CA THR A 375 13.29 20.96 20.06
C THR A 375 14.49 21.65 19.44
N ASP A 376 15.64 21.58 20.12
CA ASP A 376 16.89 22.14 19.62
C ASP A 376 17.29 21.49 18.29
N ALA A 377 17.24 20.16 18.20
CA ALA A 377 17.54 19.43 16.98
C ALA A 377 16.63 19.82 15.81
N ALA A 378 15.34 20.00 16.08
CA ALA A 378 14.37 20.44 15.08
C ALA A 378 14.66 21.87 14.58
N VAL A 379 14.89 22.82 15.48
CA VAL A 379 15.23 24.20 15.11
C VAL A 379 16.53 24.25 14.31
N GLN A 380 17.55 23.53 14.74
CA GLN A 380 18.84 23.49 14.08
C GLN A 380 18.74 22.88 12.67
N VAL A 381 18.04 21.75 12.50
CA VAL A 381 17.94 21.13 11.17
C VAL A 381 17.13 21.99 10.19
N VAL A 382 16.12 22.70 10.68
CA VAL A 382 15.35 23.65 9.88
C VAL A 382 16.20 24.83 9.41
N ASN A 383 17.06 25.37 10.30
CA ASN A 383 18.00 26.42 9.92
C ASN A 383 19.04 25.92 8.93
N ALA A 384 19.62 24.74 9.20
CA ALA A 384 20.59 24.10 8.32
C ALA A 384 20.03 23.84 6.91
N ALA A 385 18.78 23.37 6.80
CA ALA A 385 18.09 23.17 5.53
C ALA A 385 17.84 24.49 4.76
N LYS A 386 17.72 25.62 5.48
CA LYS A 386 17.60 26.98 4.91
C LYS A 386 18.96 27.61 4.58
N GLY A 387 20.07 26.92 4.88
CA GLY A 387 21.43 27.46 4.74
C GLY A 387 21.74 28.60 5.71
N LYS A 388 21.10 28.59 6.90
CA LYS A 388 21.26 29.61 7.94
C LYS A 388 22.13 29.14 9.09
#